data_AF-A0A2D6MFB5-F1
#
_entry.id   AF-A0A2D6MFB5-F1
#
_cell.length_a   1.000
_cell.length_b   1.000
_cell.length_c   1.000
_cell.angle_alpha   90.00
_cell.angle_beta   90.00
_cell.angle_gamma   90.00
#
_symmetry.space_group_name_H-M   'P 1'
#
loop_
_entity.id
_entity.type
_entity.pdbx_description
1 polymer ?
#
loop_
_entity_poly.entity_id
_entity_poly.type
_entity_poly.pdbx_seq_one_letter_code
_entity_poly.pdbx_strand_id
1 'polypeptide(L)'
;MIKLKNKYVIGTHVMWFEIEMYADFIDGMVNLLEAVENKENVTIDLCFNLLQHFEKIDYDKIKKHELIIKFKKGVSELEKLGFVVNCIIKEGDEFYFHADYRRDLNYNYCKKVDYVMWGETDSFFPKEAFQVIETLSKYTEEQGIHKYLLSFSDRKMWDASWDPLVHVDYRDIEFIDDDKGHLNPNQAKSQLPIETMNEINAKADEFDFGMIQQPKISGACLVLSSDLIKFGVNIPLCLLYHDDEGLSIMCH
;
A
#
# COMPACT_ATOMS: atom_id res chain seq x y z
N MET A 1 -8.89 -18.22 8.85
CA MET A 1 -8.37 -18.51 7.50
C MET A 1 -9.43 -18.12 6.47
N ILE A 2 -9.04 -17.49 5.37
CA ILE A 2 -9.88 -17.03 4.26
C ILE A 2 -9.37 -17.65 2.96
N LYS A 3 -10.30 -18.15 2.15
CA LYS A 3 -10.04 -18.57 0.78
C LYS A 3 -10.47 -17.47 -0.18
N LEU A 4 -9.50 -16.90 -0.88
CA LEU A 4 -9.69 -15.79 -1.83
C LEU A 4 -10.29 -16.31 -3.14
N LYS A 5 -11.29 -15.62 -3.68
CA LYS A 5 -11.81 -15.90 -5.02
C LYS A 5 -11.05 -15.13 -6.08
N ASN A 6 -10.68 -13.89 -5.78
CA ASN A 6 -9.93 -13.02 -6.67
C ASN A 6 -8.42 -13.25 -6.55
N LYS A 7 -7.68 -12.74 -7.53
CA LYS A 7 -6.23 -12.72 -7.58
C LYS A 7 -5.71 -11.31 -7.33
N TYR A 8 -4.56 -11.25 -6.66
CA TYR A 8 -3.98 -10.03 -6.13
C TYR A 8 -2.50 -9.93 -6.47
N VAL A 9 -2.04 -8.71 -6.72
CA VAL A 9 -0.63 -8.36 -6.53
C VAL A 9 -0.53 -7.26 -5.47
N ILE A 10 0.39 -7.41 -4.52
CA ILE A 10 0.79 -6.34 -3.60
C ILE A 10 2.19 -5.89 -4.02
N GLY A 11 2.31 -4.63 -4.45
CA GLY A 11 3.57 -4.05 -4.89
C GLY A 11 4.07 -2.99 -3.94
N THR A 12 5.36 -3.02 -3.61
CA THR A 12 6.00 -2.00 -2.76
C THR A 12 7.39 -1.66 -3.28
N HIS A 13 7.61 -0.35 -3.43
CA HIS A 13 8.92 0.23 -3.67
C HIS A 13 9.54 0.60 -2.33
N VAL A 14 10.80 0.20 -2.12
CA VAL A 14 11.52 0.36 -0.86
C VAL A 14 12.80 1.13 -1.16
N MET A 15 12.90 2.37 -0.67
CA MET A 15 14.15 3.11 -0.75
C MET A 15 15.15 2.58 0.28
N TRP A 16 16.43 2.61 -0.04
CA TRP A 16 17.47 2.09 0.85
C TRP A 16 17.52 2.76 2.23
N PHE A 17 17.09 4.02 2.33
CA PHE A 17 17.02 4.75 3.60
C PHE A 17 15.78 4.38 4.44
N GLU A 18 14.82 3.64 3.87
CA GLU A 18 13.61 3.14 4.54
C GLU A 18 13.82 1.73 5.10
N ILE A 19 15.02 1.15 4.96
CA ILE A 19 15.30 -0.26 5.28
C ILE A 19 15.00 -0.65 6.73
N GLU A 20 15.04 0.30 7.66
CA GLU A 20 14.66 0.05 9.06
C GLU A 20 13.14 -0.02 9.21
N MET A 21 12.38 0.86 8.55
CA MET A 21 10.90 0.82 8.52
C MET A 21 10.38 -0.40 7.73
N TYR A 22 11.15 -0.87 6.75
CA TYR A 22 10.83 -2.07 5.98
C TYR A 22 10.63 -3.30 6.88
N ALA A 23 11.31 -3.39 8.03
CA ALA A 23 11.10 -4.50 8.96
C ALA A 23 9.65 -4.50 9.51
N ASP A 24 9.19 -3.32 9.97
CA ASP A 24 7.82 -3.16 10.47
C ASP A 24 6.78 -3.39 9.35
N PHE A 25 7.07 -2.91 8.13
CA PHE A 25 6.24 -3.21 6.95
C PHE A 25 6.09 -4.71 6.71
N ILE A 26 7.17 -5.48 6.84
CA ILE A 26 7.12 -6.94 6.68
C ILE A 26 6.28 -7.60 7.78
N ASP A 27 6.38 -7.13 9.02
CA ASP A 27 5.50 -7.61 10.10
C ASP A 27 4.02 -7.29 9.79
N GLY A 28 3.74 -6.12 9.23
CA GLY A 28 2.41 -5.75 8.72
C GLY A 28 1.93 -6.66 7.59
N MET A 29 2.81 -7.01 6.64
CA MET A 29 2.51 -7.96 5.57
C MET A 29 2.24 -9.37 6.11
N VAL A 30 3.01 -9.83 7.11
CA VAL A 30 2.76 -11.11 7.79
C VAL A 30 1.38 -11.10 8.45
N ASN A 31 1.04 -10.03 9.18
CA ASN A 31 -0.26 -9.82 9.82
C ASN A 31 -1.43 -9.85 8.81
N LEU A 32 -1.24 -9.27 7.62
CA LEU A 32 -2.22 -9.33 6.51
C LEU A 32 -2.37 -10.76 5.95
N LEU A 33 -1.24 -11.44 5.71
CA LEU A 33 -1.18 -12.65 4.91
C LEU A 33 -1.44 -13.93 5.69
N GLU A 34 -1.27 -13.93 7.01
CA GLU A 34 -1.40 -15.11 7.88
C GLU A 34 -2.74 -15.83 7.69
N ALA A 35 -3.82 -15.08 7.44
CA ALA A 35 -5.15 -15.64 7.29
C ALA A 35 -5.39 -16.29 5.91
N VAL A 36 -4.53 -16.15 4.91
CA VAL A 36 -4.83 -16.59 3.53
C VAL A 36 -4.55 -18.09 3.33
N GLU A 37 -5.55 -18.84 2.87
CA GLU A 37 -5.42 -20.29 2.59
C GLU A 37 -4.72 -20.59 1.27
N ASN A 38 -5.21 -20.00 0.18
CA ASN A 38 -4.76 -20.23 -1.19
C ASN A 38 -3.74 -19.17 -1.61
N LYS A 39 -2.51 -19.35 -1.13
CA LYS A 39 -1.39 -18.41 -1.27
C LYS A 39 -1.05 -18.09 -2.73
N GLU A 40 -1.37 -18.98 -3.66
CA GLU A 40 -1.20 -18.78 -5.10
C GLU A 40 -2.04 -17.63 -5.68
N ASN A 41 -3.09 -17.19 -4.97
CA ASN A 41 -3.89 -16.05 -5.39
C ASN A 41 -3.26 -14.70 -5.03
N VAL A 42 -2.18 -14.67 -4.25
CA VAL A 42 -1.49 -13.44 -3.87
C VAL A 42 -0.05 -13.51 -4.36
N THR A 43 0.32 -12.58 -5.24
CA THR A 43 1.71 -12.33 -5.61
C THR A 43 2.21 -11.11 -4.87
N ILE A 44 3.42 -11.18 -4.32
CA ILE A 44 4.07 -10.03 -3.70
C ILE A 44 5.18 -9.57 -4.64
N ASP A 45 5.23 -8.29 -4.95
CA ASP A 45 6.23 -7.68 -5.82
C ASP A 45 6.98 -6.60 -5.02
N LEU A 46 8.29 -6.75 -4.85
CA LEU A 46 9.10 -5.83 -4.05
C LEU A 46 10.26 -5.27 -4.88
N CYS A 47 10.33 -3.95 -4.98
CA CYS A 47 11.48 -3.26 -5.58
C CYS A 47 12.35 -2.63 -4.49
N PHE A 48 13.58 -3.12 -4.33
CA PHE A 48 14.56 -2.47 -3.48
C PHE A 48 15.42 -1.51 -4.27
N ASN A 49 15.27 -0.22 -3.98
CA ASN A 49 15.93 0.84 -4.72
C ASN A 49 17.17 1.35 -3.98
N LEU A 50 18.34 1.04 -4.55
CA LEU A 50 19.65 1.44 -4.03
C LEU A 50 20.23 2.66 -4.77
N LEU A 51 19.42 3.34 -5.59
CA LEU A 51 19.83 4.56 -6.28
C LEU A 51 20.13 5.68 -5.26
N GLN A 52 21.20 6.43 -5.54
CA GLN A 52 21.73 7.47 -4.65
C GLN A 52 21.67 8.85 -5.29
N HIS A 53 20.64 9.13 -6.10
CA HIS A 53 20.50 10.40 -6.82
C HIS A 53 20.12 11.56 -5.89
N PHE A 54 19.22 11.32 -4.93
CA PHE A 54 18.78 12.33 -3.95
C PHE A 54 19.55 12.25 -2.64
N GLU A 55 19.78 11.04 -2.14
CA GLU A 55 20.47 10.79 -0.88
C GLU A 55 21.70 9.90 -1.10
N LYS A 56 22.70 9.99 -0.22
CA LYS A 56 23.91 9.15 -0.26
C LYS A 56 23.94 8.19 0.92
N ILE A 57 24.32 6.94 0.66
CA ILE A 57 24.56 5.95 1.70
C ILE A 57 25.77 6.42 2.52
N ASP A 58 25.56 6.56 3.82
CA ASP A 58 26.63 6.75 4.79
C ASP A 58 27.32 5.40 5.02
N TYR A 59 28.35 5.13 4.22
CA TYR A 59 29.09 3.87 4.27
C TYR A 59 29.84 3.64 5.58
N ASP A 60 30.02 4.65 6.42
CA ASP A 60 30.61 4.46 7.75
C ASP A 60 29.60 3.86 8.73
N LYS A 61 28.30 4.07 8.50
CA LYS A 61 27.22 3.49 9.31
C LYS A 61 26.74 2.14 8.80
N ILE A 62 26.60 1.98 7.48
CA ILE A 62 26.05 0.75 6.90
C ILE A 62 26.64 0.48 5.52
N LYS A 63 27.03 -0.77 5.27
CA LYS A 63 27.49 -1.19 3.96
C LYS A 63 26.31 -1.63 3.10
N LYS A 64 26.46 -1.46 1.79
CA LYS A 64 25.48 -1.89 0.78
C LYS A 64 25.04 -3.36 0.93
N HIS A 65 25.95 -4.26 1.29
CA HIS A 65 25.60 -5.67 1.47
C HIS A 65 24.70 -5.90 2.69
N GLU A 66 24.83 -5.11 3.76
CA GLU A 66 23.99 -5.20 4.95
C GLU A 66 22.55 -4.75 4.64
N LEU A 67 22.40 -3.70 3.83
CA LEU A 67 21.11 -3.26 3.29
C LEU A 67 20.41 -4.39 2.52
N ILE A 68 21.14 -5.04 1.62
CA ILE A 68 20.61 -6.16 0.82
C ILE A 68 20.25 -7.35 1.71
N ILE A 69 21.04 -7.64 2.75
CA ILE A 69 20.74 -8.71 3.71
C ILE A 69 19.43 -8.41 4.45
N LYS A 70 19.25 -7.18 4.94
CA LYS A 70 18.01 -6.75 5.61
C LYS A 70 16.80 -6.89 4.69
N PHE A 71 16.91 -6.43 3.45
CA PHE A 71 15.82 -6.57 2.46
C PHE A 71 15.49 -8.04 2.18
N LYS A 72 16.51 -8.86 1.89
CA LYS A 72 16.32 -10.29 1.61
C LYS A 72 15.77 -11.06 2.80
N LYS A 73 16.06 -10.65 4.03
CA LYS A 73 15.45 -11.24 5.23
C LYS A 73 13.93 -11.08 5.19
N GLY A 74 13.43 -9.89 4.87
CA GLY A 74 11.99 -9.63 4.73
C GLY A 74 11.35 -10.47 3.62
N VAL A 75 11.98 -10.53 2.45
CA VAL A 75 11.58 -11.42 1.35
C VAL A 75 11.46 -12.87 1.83
N SER A 76 12.48 -13.38 2.53
CA SER A 76 12.49 -14.75 3.04
C SER A 76 11.40 -15.03 4.08
N GLU A 77 10.99 -14.05 4.91
CA GLU A 77 9.86 -14.24 5.82
C GLU A 77 8.55 -14.48 5.04
N LEU A 78 8.30 -13.72 3.99
CA LEU A 78 7.12 -13.87 3.14
C LEU A 78 7.16 -15.18 2.31
N GLU A 79 8.34 -15.59 1.83
CA GLU A 79 8.53 -16.87 1.14
C GLU A 79 8.31 -18.07 2.09
N LYS A 80 8.74 -17.98 3.35
CA LYS A 80 8.49 -19.02 4.38
C LYS A 80 7.01 -19.20 4.65
N LEU A 81 6.23 -18.11 4.56
CA LEU A 81 4.77 -18.19 4.59
C LEU A 81 4.20 -18.88 3.35
N GLY A 82 4.97 -19.14 2.30
CA GLY A 82 4.57 -19.89 1.11
C GLY A 82 3.99 -19.04 -0.02
N PHE A 83 4.19 -17.72 0.01
CA PHE A 83 3.78 -16.82 -1.06
C PHE A 83 4.83 -16.72 -2.16
N VAL A 84 4.38 -16.37 -3.37
CA VAL A 84 5.26 -16.01 -4.48
C VAL A 84 5.73 -14.58 -4.25
N VAL A 85 7.04 -14.40 -4.07
CA VAL A 85 7.67 -13.10 -3.89
C VAL A 85 8.59 -12.80 -5.08
N ASN A 86 8.18 -11.86 -5.92
CA ASN A 86 9.03 -11.31 -6.96
C ASN A 86 9.84 -10.16 -6.34
N CYS A 87 11.15 -10.16 -6.53
CA CYS A 87 11.99 -9.08 -6.05
C CYS A 87 12.93 -8.55 -7.13
N ILE A 88 13.11 -7.23 -7.15
CA ILE A 88 14.04 -6.53 -8.02
C ILE A 88 14.90 -5.63 -7.16
N ILE A 89 16.22 -5.62 -7.39
CA ILE A 89 17.13 -4.65 -6.79
C ILE A 89 17.51 -3.66 -7.90
N LYS A 90 17.12 -2.40 -7.75
CA LYS A 90 17.42 -1.34 -8.71
C LYS A 90 18.72 -0.64 -8.33
N GLU A 91 19.66 -0.63 -9.27
CA GLU A 91 20.97 0.00 -9.18
C GLU A 91 21.33 0.65 -10.53
N GLY A 92 22.33 1.52 -10.52
CA GLY A 92 22.85 2.18 -11.72
C GLY A 92 22.62 3.70 -11.68
N ASP A 93 22.59 4.29 -12.86
CA ASP A 93 22.49 5.75 -13.04
C ASP A 93 21.13 6.20 -13.63
N GLU A 94 20.26 5.24 -13.99
CA GLU A 94 18.93 5.53 -14.51
C GLU A 94 17.98 5.89 -13.38
N PHE A 95 17.34 7.05 -13.50
CA PHE A 95 16.27 7.47 -12.60
C PHE A 95 15.12 6.47 -12.61
N TYR A 96 14.75 6.01 -11.41
CA TYR A 96 13.63 5.10 -11.22
C TYR A 96 13.10 5.28 -9.80
N PHE A 97 11.84 5.67 -9.68
CA PHE A 97 11.22 6.01 -8.39
C PHE A 97 9.91 5.25 -8.18
N HIS A 98 9.29 5.45 -7.00
CA HIS A 98 8.00 4.84 -6.65
C HIS A 98 6.93 5.05 -7.75
N ALA A 99 6.88 6.23 -8.38
CA ALA A 99 5.95 6.52 -9.48
C ALA A 99 6.19 5.62 -10.72
N ASP A 100 7.45 5.39 -11.09
CA ASP A 100 7.80 4.48 -12.19
C ASP A 100 7.48 3.03 -11.82
N TYR A 101 7.83 2.63 -10.60
CA TYR A 101 7.51 1.31 -10.07
C TYR A 101 6.01 1.03 -10.07
N ARG A 102 5.19 1.94 -9.55
CA ARG A 102 3.73 1.81 -9.53
C ARG A 102 3.14 1.76 -10.94
N ARG A 103 3.66 2.56 -11.88
CA ARG A 103 3.27 2.52 -13.30
C ARG A 103 3.54 1.15 -13.92
N ASP A 104 4.73 0.61 -13.69
CA ASP A 104 5.16 -0.69 -14.18
C ASP A 104 4.36 -1.82 -13.54
N LEU A 105 4.15 -1.77 -12.22
CA LEU A 105 3.34 -2.73 -11.46
C LEU A 105 1.93 -2.80 -12.06
N ASN A 106 1.26 -1.65 -12.21
CA ASN A 106 -0.07 -1.57 -12.82
C ASN A 106 -0.09 -2.21 -14.21
N TYR A 107 0.84 -1.82 -15.08
CA TYR A 107 0.91 -2.31 -16.46
C TYR A 107 1.19 -3.82 -16.54
N ASN A 108 2.12 -4.31 -15.72
CA ASN A 108 2.60 -5.68 -15.78
C ASN A 108 1.64 -6.69 -15.16
N TYR A 109 0.72 -6.25 -14.29
CA TYR A 109 -0.18 -7.14 -13.54
C TYR A 109 -1.66 -6.99 -13.86
N CYS A 110 -2.14 -5.90 -14.47
CA CYS A 110 -3.58 -5.70 -14.74
C CYS A 110 -4.24 -6.76 -15.64
N LYS A 111 -3.44 -7.58 -16.35
CA LYS A 111 -3.93 -8.71 -17.16
C LYS A 111 -3.74 -10.08 -16.48
N LYS A 112 -3.14 -10.12 -15.29
CA LYS A 112 -2.76 -11.33 -14.55
C LYS A 112 -3.57 -11.52 -13.26
N VAL A 113 -4.01 -10.43 -12.65
CA VAL A 113 -4.71 -10.39 -11.38
C VAL A 113 -6.00 -9.58 -11.48
N ASP A 114 -6.88 -9.69 -10.49
CA ASP A 114 -8.14 -8.93 -10.43
C ASP A 114 -7.95 -7.59 -9.71
N TYR A 115 -7.02 -7.52 -8.75
CA TYR A 115 -6.66 -6.30 -8.03
C TYR A 115 -5.15 -6.07 -7.97
N VAL A 116 -4.75 -4.82 -8.18
CA VAL A 116 -3.39 -4.32 -7.94
C VAL A 116 -3.41 -3.48 -6.67
N MET A 117 -2.61 -3.84 -5.69
CA MET A 117 -2.54 -3.17 -4.39
C MET A 117 -1.18 -2.47 -4.25
N TRP A 118 -1.21 -1.19 -3.92
CA TRP A 118 -0.02 -0.39 -3.65
C TRP A 118 0.24 -0.35 -2.15
N GLY A 119 1.42 -0.84 -1.73
CA GLY A 119 1.92 -0.63 -0.38
C GLY A 119 3.00 0.44 -0.35
N GLU A 120 3.19 1.05 0.82
CA GLU A 120 4.30 1.95 1.16
C GLU A 120 5.01 1.43 2.41
N THR A 121 6.32 1.67 2.54
CA THR A 121 7.16 1.14 3.62
C THR A 121 6.79 1.64 5.01
N ASP A 122 6.02 2.72 5.11
CA ASP A 122 5.54 3.36 6.32
C ASP A 122 4.04 3.13 6.58
N SER A 123 3.42 2.17 5.87
CA SER A 123 1.99 1.88 5.98
C SER A 123 1.70 0.39 6.17
N PHE A 124 0.58 0.08 6.83
CA PHE A 124 0.09 -1.29 7.00
C PHE A 124 -1.30 -1.46 6.40
N PHE A 125 -1.48 -2.53 5.63
CA PHE A 125 -2.82 -3.00 5.32
C PHE A 125 -3.48 -3.56 6.59
N PRO A 126 -4.78 -3.31 6.82
CA PRO A 126 -5.55 -4.02 7.84
C PRO A 126 -5.48 -5.53 7.62
N LYS A 127 -5.44 -6.34 8.68
CA LYS A 127 -5.47 -7.82 8.54
C LYS A 127 -6.74 -8.31 7.84
N GLU A 128 -7.83 -7.55 7.93
CA GLU A 128 -9.10 -7.79 7.27
C GLU A 128 -9.13 -7.36 5.80
N ALA A 129 -8.07 -6.75 5.25
CA ALA A 129 -8.11 -6.09 3.93
C ALA A 129 -8.62 -7.00 2.80
N PHE A 130 -8.21 -8.28 2.77
CA PHE A 130 -8.74 -9.22 1.78
C PHE A 130 -10.23 -9.53 1.98
N GLN A 131 -10.70 -9.62 3.23
CA GLN A 131 -12.13 -9.82 3.54
C GLN A 131 -12.95 -8.61 3.07
N VAL A 132 -12.43 -7.40 3.27
CA VAL A 132 -13.02 -6.15 2.78
C VAL A 132 -13.15 -6.20 1.26
N ILE A 133 -12.04 -6.49 0.54
CA ILE A 133 -12.03 -6.51 -0.93
C ILE A 133 -12.96 -7.61 -1.48
N GLU A 134 -12.93 -8.83 -0.93
CA GLU A 134 -13.80 -9.95 -1.36
C GLU A 134 -15.29 -9.70 -1.07
N THR A 135 -15.59 -8.89 -0.05
CA THR A 135 -16.98 -8.49 0.27
C THR A 135 -17.43 -7.40 -0.69
N LEU A 136 -16.60 -6.37 -0.89
CA LEU A 136 -16.86 -5.31 -1.84
C LEU A 136 -17.00 -5.84 -3.26
N SER A 137 -16.16 -6.79 -3.68
CA SER A 137 -16.15 -7.31 -5.05
C SER A 137 -17.52 -7.87 -5.42
N LYS A 138 -18.16 -8.65 -4.53
CA LYS A 138 -19.51 -9.19 -4.74
C LYS A 138 -20.54 -8.09 -4.95
N TYR A 139 -20.53 -7.07 -4.09
CA TYR A 139 -21.43 -5.93 -4.21
C TYR A 139 -21.22 -5.21 -5.55
N THR A 140 -19.96 -4.93 -5.90
CA THR A 140 -19.62 -4.21 -7.13
C THR A 140 -19.96 -5.02 -8.39
N GLU A 141 -19.78 -6.34 -8.38
CA GLU A 141 -20.19 -7.24 -9.46
C GLU A 141 -21.71 -7.24 -9.67
N GLU A 142 -22.49 -7.35 -8.58
CA GLU A 142 -23.97 -7.31 -8.64
C GLU A 142 -24.50 -5.99 -9.21
N GLN A 143 -23.77 -4.89 -8.99
CA GLN A 143 -24.12 -3.56 -9.51
C GLN A 143 -23.48 -3.24 -10.87
N GLY A 144 -22.67 -4.13 -11.45
CA GLY A 144 -21.95 -3.87 -12.70
C GLY A 144 -20.85 -2.80 -12.60
N ILE A 145 -20.34 -2.56 -11.39
CA ILE A 145 -19.28 -1.59 -11.10
C ILE A 145 -17.94 -2.33 -11.14
N HIS A 146 -17.23 -2.25 -12.26
CA HIS A 146 -15.96 -2.97 -12.42
C HIS A 146 -14.72 -2.06 -12.31
N LYS A 147 -14.90 -0.76 -12.46
CA LYS A 147 -13.80 0.23 -12.50
C LYS A 147 -13.87 1.10 -11.25
N TYR A 148 -13.00 0.84 -10.30
CA TYR A 148 -12.98 1.61 -9.05
C TYR A 148 -11.61 1.55 -8.37
N LEU A 149 -11.42 2.52 -7.50
CA LEU A 149 -10.37 2.55 -6.49
C LEU A 149 -10.99 2.21 -5.14
N LEU A 150 -10.21 1.59 -4.27
CA LEU A 150 -10.55 1.39 -2.87
C LEU A 150 -9.39 1.87 -2.01
N SER A 151 -9.72 2.67 -0.99
CA SER A 151 -8.84 3.07 0.08
C SER A 151 -9.41 2.62 1.41
N PHE A 152 -8.54 2.30 2.36
CA PHE A 152 -8.94 2.03 3.74
C PHE A 152 -9.05 3.35 4.51
N SER A 153 -9.93 3.40 5.51
CA SER A 153 -10.09 4.61 6.31
C SER A 153 -8.84 4.88 7.13
N ASP A 154 -8.34 6.11 7.07
CA ASP A 154 -7.19 6.57 7.82
C ASP A 154 -7.61 7.19 9.16
N ARG A 155 -6.65 7.50 10.00
CA ARG A 155 -6.81 8.34 11.19
C ARG A 155 -7.01 9.80 10.78
N LYS A 156 -7.05 10.74 11.75
CA LYS A 156 -7.39 12.14 11.48
C LYS A 156 -6.45 12.75 10.44
N MET A 157 -7.07 13.28 9.38
CA MET A 157 -6.43 14.02 8.30
C MET A 157 -6.56 15.54 8.54
N TRP A 158 -5.77 16.33 7.80
CA TRP A 158 -5.51 17.75 8.07
C TRP A 158 -6.69 18.69 7.87
N ASP A 159 -7.72 18.30 7.11
CA ASP A 159 -8.93 19.11 6.93
C ASP A 159 -10.18 18.25 6.65
N ALA A 160 -11.36 18.88 6.77
CA ALA A 160 -12.66 18.23 6.62
C ALA A 160 -12.94 17.68 5.21
N SER A 161 -12.19 18.12 4.19
CA SER A 161 -12.35 17.54 2.85
C SER A 161 -11.93 16.07 2.83
N TRP A 162 -11.13 15.61 3.80
CA TRP A 162 -10.69 14.22 3.94
C TRP A 162 -11.63 13.35 4.77
N ASP A 163 -12.64 13.92 5.44
CA ASP A 163 -13.57 13.19 6.30
C ASP A 163 -14.19 11.93 5.66
N PRO A 164 -14.46 11.87 4.33
CA PRO A 164 -14.92 10.63 3.68
C PRO A 164 -13.93 9.46 3.74
N LEU A 165 -12.64 9.74 3.92
CA LEU A 165 -11.55 8.76 4.05
C LEU A 165 -11.06 8.60 5.49
N VAL A 166 -11.68 9.28 6.46
CA VAL A 166 -11.29 9.21 7.88
C VAL A 166 -12.20 8.25 8.63
N HIS A 167 -11.59 7.35 9.38
CA HIS A 167 -12.25 6.38 10.24
C HIS A 167 -13.13 7.09 11.27
N VAL A 168 -14.31 6.54 11.54
CA VAL A 168 -15.36 7.18 12.36
C VAL A 168 -14.86 7.61 13.75
N ASP A 169 -14.06 6.78 14.41
CA ASP A 169 -13.44 7.09 15.71
C ASP A 169 -12.51 8.32 15.68
N TYR A 170 -12.00 8.70 14.51
CA TYR A 170 -11.02 9.79 14.34
C TYR A 170 -11.60 11.02 13.65
N ARG A 171 -12.80 10.94 13.06
CA ARG A 171 -13.37 12.01 12.23
C ARG A 171 -13.54 13.32 13.01
N ASP A 172 -14.06 13.24 14.23
CA ASP A 172 -14.40 14.39 15.06
C ASP A 172 -13.26 14.82 16.00
N ILE A 173 -12.06 14.26 15.84
CA ILE A 173 -10.86 14.64 16.60
C ILE A 173 -10.24 15.90 15.99
N GLU A 174 -9.72 16.80 16.83
CA GLU A 174 -8.96 17.97 16.40
C GLU A 174 -7.63 17.56 15.76
N PHE A 175 -7.33 18.12 14.58
CA PHE A 175 -6.04 17.95 13.95
C PHE A 175 -5.01 18.87 14.59
N ILE A 176 -3.92 18.30 15.11
CA ILE A 176 -2.81 19.05 15.73
C ILE A 176 -1.74 19.30 14.67
N ASP A 177 -1.65 20.55 14.25
CA ASP A 177 -0.66 21.05 13.27
C ASP A 177 0.44 21.86 13.99
N ASP A 178 1.26 21.16 14.79
CA ASP A 178 2.45 21.73 15.43
C ASP A 178 3.68 20.85 15.18
N ASP A 179 4.85 21.29 15.65
CA ASP A 179 6.13 20.57 15.48
C ASP A 179 6.09 19.12 16.03
N LYS A 180 5.12 18.79 16.90
CA LYS A 180 4.93 17.48 17.52
C LYS A 180 3.69 16.74 17.00
N GLY A 181 2.96 17.29 16.04
CA GLY A 181 1.78 16.66 15.45
C GLY A 181 2.06 15.26 14.88
N HIS A 182 3.28 15.04 14.36
CA HIS A 182 3.76 13.74 13.89
C HIS A 182 3.88 12.67 14.99
N LEU A 183 3.81 13.06 16.27
CA LEU A 183 3.80 12.14 17.43
C LEU A 183 2.39 11.84 17.94
N ASN A 184 1.35 12.50 17.40
CA ASN A 184 -0.02 12.29 17.84
C ASN A 184 -0.61 11.03 17.19
N PRO A 185 -0.81 9.94 17.95
CA PRO A 185 -1.27 8.65 17.41
C PRO A 185 -2.68 8.71 16.79
N ASN A 186 -3.42 9.81 16.97
CA ASN A 186 -4.73 10.02 16.36
C ASN A 186 -4.66 10.58 14.93
N GLN A 187 -3.47 10.88 14.41
CA GLN A 187 -3.27 11.46 13.07
C GLN A 187 -2.57 10.50 12.12
N ALA A 188 -2.91 10.56 10.84
CA ALA A 188 -2.38 9.67 9.80
C ALA A 188 -0.84 9.62 9.74
N LYS A 189 -0.17 10.78 9.85
CA LYS A 189 1.30 10.92 9.75
C LYS A 189 2.09 10.52 11.00
N SER A 190 1.47 9.81 11.93
CA SER A 190 2.12 9.36 13.17
C SER A 190 2.31 7.85 13.19
N GLN A 191 3.30 7.35 13.91
CA GLN A 191 3.46 5.91 14.05
C GLN A 191 2.34 5.30 14.90
N LEU A 192 1.84 4.13 14.48
CA LEU A 192 0.87 3.33 15.23
C LEU A 192 1.33 1.87 15.25
N PRO A 193 1.39 1.21 16.42
CA PRO A 193 1.67 -0.22 16.49
C PRO A 193 0.60 -1.06 15.76
N ILE A 194 1.02 -2.16 15.15
CA ILE A 194 0.14 -3.11 14.46
C ILE A 194 -0.95 -3.64 15.41
N GLU A 195 -0.59 -3.92 16.67
CA GLU A 195 -1.50 -4.40 17.70
C GLU A 195 -2.61 -3.38 17.98
N THR A 196 -2.26 -2.09 18.09
CA THR A 196 -3.23 -1.03 18.32
C THR A 196 -4.17 -0.88 17.12
N MET A 197 -3.66 -0.93 15.89
CA MET A 197 -4.50 -0.94 14.67
C MET A 197 -5.49 -2.12 14.70
N ASN A 198 -4.99 -3.31 15.04
CA ASN A 198 -5.81 -4.52 15.14
C ASN A 198 -6.88 -4.42 16.24
N GLU A 199 -6.56 -3.79 17.39
CA GLU A 199 -7.52 -3.55 18.48
C GLU A 199 -8.64 -2.58 18.07
N ILE A 200 -8.31 -1.55 17.28
CA ILE A 200 -9.30 -0.60 16.74
C ILE A 200 -10.23 -1.32 15.78
N ASN A 201 -9.68 -2.04 14.79
CA ASN A 201 -10.46 -2.74 13.78
C ASN A 201 -11.33 -3.85 14.38
N ALA A 202 -10.88 -4.51 15.45
CA ALA A 202 -11.62 -5.56 16.13
C ALA A 202 -12.90 -5.07 16.85
N LYS A 203 -13.12 -3.76 16.97
CA LYS A 203 -14.35 -3.20 17.52
C LYS A 203 -15.53 -3.23 16.54
N ALA A 204 -15.25 -3.37 15.24
CA ALA A 204 -16.28 -3.39 14.20
C ALA A 204 -16.72 -4.83 13.91
N ASP A 205 -18.04 -5.03 13.90
CA ASP A 205 -18.64 -6.33 13.55
C ASP A 205 -18.89 -6.47 12.03
N GLU A 206 -18.97 -5.35 11.31
CA GLU A 206 -19.29 -5.26 9.89
C GLU A 206 -18.43 -4.20 9.19
N PHE A 207 -18.28 -4.33 7.86
CA PHE A 207 -17.58 -3.34 7.05
C PHE A 207 -18.53 -2.22 6.61
N ASP A 208 -18.14 -0.98 6.84
CA ASP A 208 -18.82 0.21 6.31
C ASP A 208 -18.17 0.64 4.99
N PHE A 209 -18.96 0.69 3.92
CA PHE A 209 -18.49 1.07 2.59
C PHE A 209 -19.05 2.44 2.20
N GLY A 210 -18.16 3.44 2.11
CA GLY A 210 -18.46 4.75 1.56
C GLY A 210 -18.08 4.85 0.07
N MET A 211 -18.98 5.39 -0.76
CA MET A 211 -18.67 5.73 -2.15
C MET A 211 -18.44 7.25 -2.29
N ILE A 212 -17.29 7.62 -2.84
CA ILE A 212 -16.96 9.01 -3.17
C ILE A 212 -17.04 9.23 -4.69
N GLN A 213 -17.59 10.36 -5.10
CA GLN A 213 -17.82 10.68 -6.53
C GLN A 213 -16.58 11.26 -7.22
N GLN A 214 -15.60 11.74 -6.45
CA GLN A 214 -14.36 12.31 -6.96
C GLN A 214 -13.20 11.53 -6.34
N PRO A 215 -12.17 11.15 -7.12
CA PRO A 215 -10.99 10.49 -6.58
C PRO A 215 -10.37 11.34 -5.48
N LYS A 216 -10.19 10.73 -4.30
CA LYS A 216 -9.28 11.21 -3.27
C LYS A 216 -8.36 10.05 -2.95
N ILE A 217 -7.09 10.25 -3.24
CA ILE A 217 -6.10 9.18 -3.21
C ILE A 217 -5.08 9.52 -2.11
N SER A 218 -4.88 8.55 -1.22
CA SER A 218 -3.66 8.40 -0.44
C SER A 218 -2.87 7.25 -1.09
N GLY A 219 -1.60 7.46 -1.41
CA GLY A 219 -0.76 6.46 -2.06
C GLY A 219 -0.53 5.21 -1.24
N ALA A 220 -0.65 5.32 0.08
CA ALA A 220 -0.58 4.22 1.03
C ALA A 220 -1.83 3.33 0.95
N CYS A 221 -1.61 2.02 0.89
CA CYS A 221 -2.63 0.98 0.92
C CYS A 221 -3.77 1.13 -0.12
N LEU A 222 -3.46 1.69 -1.30
CA LEU A 222 -4.44 1.88 -2.37
C LEU A 222 -4.69 0.58 -3.13
N VAL A 223 -5.96 0.28 -3.43
CA VAL A 223 -6.38 -0.89 -4.21
C VAL A 223 -7.02 -0.43 -5.51
N LEU A 224 -6.50 -0.92 -6.63
CA LEU A 224 -7.00 -0.65 -7.97
C LEU A 224 -7.65 -1.91 -8.54
N SER A 225 -8.88 -1.80 -9.04
CA SER A 225 -9.42 -2.88 -9.87
C SER A 225 -8.63 -2.98 -11.18
N SER A 226 -8.31 -4.19 -11.60
CA SER A 226 -7.59 -4.40 -12.87
C SER A 226 -8.37 -3.88 -14.08
N ASP A 227 -9.70 -3.84 -14.01
CA ASP A 227 -10.54 -3.25 -15.06
C ASP A 227 -10.39 -1.74 -15.17
N LEU A 228 -10.15 -1.02 -14.06
CA LEU A 228 -9.81 0.40 -14.10
C LEU A 228 -8.51 0.62 -14.89
N ILE A 229 -7.47 -0.18 -14.61
CA ILE A 229 -6.18 -0.07 -15.29
C ILE A 229 -6.31 -0.48 -16.77
N LYS A 230 -7.04 -1.56 -17.07
CA LYS A 230 -7.33 -2.00 -18.44
C LYS A 230 -8.13 -0.98 -19.24
N PHE A 231 -8.88 -0.11 -18.56
CA PHE A 231 -9.59 1.01 -19.19
C PHE A 231 -8.67 2.19 -19.59
N GLY A 232 -7.38 2.11 -19.25
CA GLY A 232 -6.37 3.10 -19.63
C GLY A 232 -5.90 4.00 -18.49
N VAL A 233 -6.41 3.80 -17.27
CA VAL A 233 -5.99 4.55 -16.09
C VAL A 233 -4.65 4.01 -15.59
N ASN A 234 -3.62 4.85 -15.58
CA ASN A 234 -2.33 4.56 -14.98
C ASN A 234 -1.60 5.87 -14.66
N ILE A 235 -0.47 5.81 -13.95
CA ILE A 235 0.36 6.98 -13.67
C ILE A 235 0.98 7.49 -14.99
N PRO A 236 0.72 8.75 -15.40
CA PRO A 236 1.32 9.31 -16.60
C PRO A 236 2.84 9.44 -16.47
N LEU A 237 3.53 9.50 -17.61
CA LEU A 237 4.93 9.91 -17.62
C LEU A 237 5.05 11.36 -17.17
N CYS A 238 5.92 11.65 -16.21
CA CYS A 238 6.17 12.98 -15.69
C CYS A 238 7.67 13.18 -15.43
N LEU A 239 8.12 14.43 -15.42
CA LEU A 239 9.52 14.77 -15.15
C LEU A 239 9.85 14.71 -13.65
N LEU A 240 8.89 15.08 -12.78
CA LEU A 240 9.04 15.08 -11.33
C LEU A 240 7.71 14.63 -10.68
N TYR A 241 7.84 13.71 -9.72
CA TYR A 241 6.88 13.27 -8.70
C TYR A 241 5.40 13.59 -8.97
N HIS A 242 4.65 12.61 -9.46
CA HIS A 242 3.24 12.78 -9.82
C HIS A 242 2.47 11.45 -9.75
N ASP A 243 2.72 10.64 -8.71
CA ASP A 243 2.09 9.32 -8.58
C ASP A 243 0.60 9.41 -8.24
N ASP A 244 0.25 9.78 -7.01
CA ASP A 244 -1.13 9.78 -6.51
C ASP A 244 -1.97 10.80 -7.26
N GLU A 245 -1.42 12.01 -7.40
CA GLU A 245 -2.03 13.08 -8.17
C GLU A 245 -2.17 12.70 -9.64
N GLY A 246 -1.20 11.94 -10.19
CA GLY A 246 -1.25 11.54 -11.61
C GLY A 246 -2.28 10.48 -11.87
N LEU A 247 -2.38 9.52 -10.96
CA LEU A 247 -3.46 8.55 -10.99
C LEU A 247 -4.81 9.23 -10.83
N SER A 248 -4.93 10.16 -9.87
CA SER A 248 -6.15 10.94 -9.61
C SER A 248 -6.64 11.68 -10.85
N ILE A 249 -5.76 12.44 -11.53
CA ILE A 249 -6.07 13.13 -12.78
C ILE A 249 -6.57 12.16 -13.85
N MET A 250 -5.97 10.98 -13.96
CA MET A 250 -6.35 9.97 -14.94
C MET A 250 -7.67 9.23 -14.61
N CYS A 251 -8.16 9.36 -13.37
CA CYS A 251 -9.44 8.78 -12.95
C CYS A 251 -10.66 9.67 -13.26
N HIS A 252 -10.46 10.95 -13.63
CA HIS A 252 -11.50 11.87 -14.06
C HIS A 252 -11.87 11.70 -15.54
#